data_AF-A0A4V2NH29-F1
#
_entry.id   AF-A0A4V2NH29-F1
#
_cell.length_a   1.000
_cell.length_b   1.000
_cell.length_c   1.000
_cell.angle_alpha   90.00
_cell.angle_beta   90.00
_cell.angle_gamma   90.00
#
_symmetry.space_group_name_H-M   'P 1'
#
loop_
_entity.id
_entity.type
_entity.pdbx_description
1 polymer ?
#
loop_
_entity_poly.entity_id
_entity_poly.type
_entity_poly.pdbx_seq_one_letter_code
_entity_poly.pdbx_strand_id
1 'polypeptide(L)'
;MAHIWLGRTGLSGADFEQKIEQFCNDVASEMLLPEAEMDELRLGSERHEVISAISDFASRRKVSRTLVAYRLLKRHQIDRKQWSDLTGEFRRSWEAERAKRKEQAVDAAGGPNYYVVKRHRVGNALVEITRRAIAEGFVTPTKAGRILGVRPTNVQALVGAA
;
A
#
# COMPACT_ATOMS: atom_id res chain seq x y z
N MET A 1 -7.69 -9.10 -8.44
CA MET A 1 -8.57 -9.26 -9.64
C MET A 1 -9.28 -10.62 -9.65
N ALA A 2 -8.71 -11.70 -9.08
CA ALA A 2 -9.33 -13.02 -9.04
C ALA A 2 -10.65 -13.12 -8.22
N HIS A 3 -10.84 -12.32 -7.15
CA HIS A 3 -12.10 -12.32 -6.38
C HIS A 3 -13.35 -11.94 -7.20
N ILE A 4 -13.22 -11.13 -8.25
CA ILE A 4 -14.37 -10.73 -9.08
C ILE A 4 -14.70 -11.82 -10.11
N TRP A 5 -13.69 -12.55 -10.59
CA TRP A 5 -13.85 -13.62 -11.58
C TRP A 5 -14.43 -14.92 -10.99
N LEU A 6 -14.31 -15.14 -9.67
CA LEU A 6 -14.82 -16.34 -9.01
C LEU A 6 -16.35 -16.35 -8.82
N GLY A 7 -17.06 -15.25 -9.12
CA GLY A 7 -18.50 -15.26 -9.40
C GLY A 7 -19.41 -16.02 -8.43
N ARG A 8 -19.13 -16.06 -7.13
CA ARG A 8 -19.93 -16.83 -6.16
C ARG A 8 -20.17 -16.02 -4.89
N THR A 9 -21.45 -15.71 -4.68
CA THR A 9 -22.01 -15.16 -3.44
C THR A 9 -22.15 -16.26 -2.39
N GLY A 10 -21.51 -16.09 -1.23
CA GLY A 10 -21.89 -16.73 0.03
C GLY A 10 -21.42 -18.17 0.25
N LEU A 11 -20.22 -18.36 0.78
CA LEU A 11 -19.82 -19.57 1.53
C LEU A 11 -18.88 -19.16 2.66
N SER A 12 -19.45 -18.82 3.82
CA SER A 12 -18.72 -18.37 5.00
C SER A 12 -18.09 -19.57 5.72
N GLY A 13 -16.78 -19.72 5.59
CA GLY A 13 -15.96 -20.67 6.35
C GLY A 13 -14.50 -20.27 6.28
N ALA A 14 -13.82 -20.13 7.43
CA ALA A 14 -12.47 -19.59 7.52
C ALA A 14 -11.44 -20.32 6.63
N ASP A 15 -11.53 -21.65 6.55
CA ASP A 15 -10.66 -22.47 5.70
C ASP A 15 -10.90 -22.24 4.20
N PHE A 16 -12.15 -21.96 3.83
CA PHE A 16 -12.53 -21.72 2.44
C PHE A 16 -12.06 -20.33 1.98
N GLU A 17 -12.23 -19.33 2.84
CA GLU A 17 -11.69 -17.98 2.64
C GLU A 17 -10.17 -18.01 2.51
N GLN A 18 -9.48 -18.78 3.34
CA GLN A 18 -8.02 -18.94 3.26
C GLN A 18 -7.57 -19.56 1.93
N LYS A 19 -8.28 -20.58 1.43
CA LYS A 19 -7.97 -21.20 0.13
C LYS A 19 -8.20 -20.25 -1.04
N ILE A 20 -9.27 -19.47 -1.02
CA ILE A 20 -9.55 -18.47 -2.04
C ILE A 20 -8.48 -17.37 -2.03
N GLU A 21 -8.13 -16.87 -0.85
CA GLU A 21 -7.09 -15.85 -0.70
C GLU A 21 -5.74 -16.38 -1.19
N GLN A 22 -5.40 -17.64 -0.88
CA GLN A 22 -4.19 -18.27 -1.38
C GLN A 22 -4.21 -18.39 -2.92
N PHE A 23 -5.31 -18.85 -3.51
CA PHE A 23 -5.47 -18.92 -4.97
C PHE A 23 -5.32 -17.54 -5.62
N CYS A 24 -5.89 -16.51 -5.03
CA CYS A 24 -5.80 -15.15 -5.55
C CYS A 24 -4.37 -14.61 -5.49
N ASN A 25 -3.66 -14.89 -4.39
CA ASN A 25 -2.25 -14.54 -4.25
C ASN A 25 -1.37 -15.30 -5.24
N ASP A 26 -1.66 -16.59 -5.50
CA ASP A 26 -0.95 -17.39 -6.50
C ASP A 26 -1.06 -16.75 -7.89
N VAL A 27 -2.30 -16.49 -8.33
CA VAL A 27 -2.59 -15.88 -9.62
C VAL A 27 -1.96 -14.49 -9.74
N ALA A 28 -2.12 -13.65 -8.71
CA ALA A 28 -1.52 -12.31 -8.71
C ALA A 28 0.00 -12.38 -8.76
N SER A 29 0.62 -13.35 -8.08
CA SER A 29 2.07 -13.48 -8.05
C SER A 29 2.65 -13.85 -9.41
N GLU A 30 2.02 -14.77 -10.15
CA GLU A 30 2.44 -15.13 -11.51
C GLU A 30 2.23 -13.99 -12.50
N MET A 31 1.11 -13.27 -12.39
CA MET A 31 0.82 -12.13 -13.27
C MET A 31 1.80 -10.97 -13.05
N LEU A 32 2.18 -10.70 -11.80
CA LEU A 32 3.09 -9.59 -11.46
C LEU A 32 4.56 -9.95 -11.66
N LEU A 33 4.92 -11.22 -11.58
CA LEU A 33 6.29 -11.69 -11.72
C LEU A 33 6.29 -13.09 -12.37
N PRO A 34 6.27 -13.15 -13.72
CA PRO A 34 6.20 -14.39 -14.47
C PRO A 34 7.41 -15.31 -14.21
N GLU A 35 7.19 -16.62 -14.35
CA GLU A 35 8.21 -17.63 -14.09
C GLU A 35 9.51 -17.42 -14.90
N ALA A 36 9.40 -17.02 -16.17
CA ALA A 36 10.57 -16.78 -17.02
C ALA A 36 11.48 -15.67 -16.48
N GLU A 37 10.95 -14.68 -15.76
CA GLU A 37 11.75 -13.63 -15.15
C GLU A 37 12.50 -14.11 -13.90
N MET A 38 11.98 -15.13 -13.23
CA MET A 38 12.59 -15.71 -12.03
C MET A 38 13.89 -16.47 -12.35
N ASP A 39 14.12 -16.87 -13.60
CA ASP A 39 15.35 -17.57 -14.02
C ASP A 39 16.60 -16.67 -14.00
N GLU A 40 16.40 -15.35 -14.05
CA GLU A 40 17.48 -14.37 -13.90
C GLU A 40 17.93 -14.19 -12.45
N LEU A 41 17.12 -14.65 -11.48
CA LEU A 41 17.45 -14.54 -10.06
C LEU A 41 18.44 -15.63 -9.66
N ARG A 42 19.65 -15.21 -9.29
CA ARG A 42 20.69 -16.08 -8.72
C ARG A 42 20.78 -15.81 -7.23
N LEU A 43 20.50 -16.85 -6.43
CA LEU A 43 20.67 -16.79 -4.98
C LEU A 43 22.10 -17.18 -4.62
N GLY A 44 22.69 -16.45 -3.67
CA GLY A 44 23.95 -16.86 -3.04
C GLY A 44 23.71 -17.90 -1.94
N SER A 45 24.81 -18.37 -1.33
CA SER A 45 24.76 -19.41 -0.30
C SER A 45 24.45 -18.80 1.07
N GLU A 46 24.94 -17.59 1.32
CA GLU A 46 24.81 -16.94 2.61
C GLU A 46 23.52 -16.12 2.73
N ARG A 47 22.99 -16.00 3.96
CA ARG A 47 21.73 -15.28 4.21
C ARG A 47 21.77 -13.84 3.70
N HIS A 48 22.90 -13.14 3.87
CA HIS A 48 23.03 -11.75 3.41
C HIS A 48 23.00 -11.64 1.88
N GLU A 49 23.54 -12.64 1.17
CA GLU A 49 23.59 -12.66 -0.29
C GLU A 49 22.19 -12.89 -0.84
N VAL A 50 21.44 -13.81 -0.24
CA VAL A 50 20.01 -14.04 -0.56
C VAL A 50 19.20 -12.76 -0.39
N ILE A 51 19.37 -12.06 0.74
CA ILE A 51 18.68 -10.80 1.02
C ILE A 51 19.04 -9.72 -0.02
N SER A 52 20.34 -9.59 -0.36
CA SER A 52 20.81 -8.62 -1.36
C SER A 52 20.24 -8.95 -2.74
N ALA A 53 20.40 -10.21 -3.19
CA ALA A 53 19.92 -10.65 -4.49
C ALA A 53 18.42 -10.43 -4.67
N ILE A 54 17.62 -10.76 -3.64
CA ILE A 54 16.17 -10.49 -3.65
C ILE A 54 15.89 -8.98 -3.72
N SER A 55 16.63 -8.17 -2.96
CA SER A 55 16.43 -6.71 -2.92
C SER A 55 16.75 -6.05 -4.25
N ASP A 56 17.86 -6.44 -4.87
CA ASP A 56 18.31 -5.92 -6.16
C ASP A 56 17.36 -6.34 -7.29
N PHE A 57 16.95 -7.61 -7.29
CA PHE A 57 15.99 -8.13 -8.26
C PHE A 57 14.63 -7.43 -8.13
N ALA A 58 14.09 -7.30 -6.91
CA ALA A 58 12.83 -6.62 -6.66
C ALA A 58 12.87 -5.15 -7.10
N SER A 59 13.98 -4.45 -6.86
CA SER A 59 14.18 -3.05 -7.25
C SER A 59 14.23 -2.86 -8.78
N ARG A 60 14.89 -3.78 -9.50
CA ARG A 60 14.93 -3.78 -10.97
C ARG A 60 13.55 -4.03 -11.58
N ARG A 61 12.80 -5.00 -11.05
CA ARG A 61 11.47 -5.39 -11.52
C ARG A 61 10.32 -4.53 -10.98
N LYS A 62 10.61 -3.57 -10.08
CA LYS A 62 9.61 -2.68 -9.44
C LYS A 62 8.51 -3.43 -8.70
N VAL A 63 8.89 -4.52 -8.04
CA VAL A 63 8.01 -5.36 -7.22
C VAL A 63 8.45 -5.36 -5.76
N SER A 64 7.63 -5.94 -4.87
CA SER A 64 8.00 -6.06 -3.46
C SER A 64 8.98 -7.21 -3.23
N ARG A 65 9.92 -7.04 -2.28
CA ARG A 65 10.84 -8.10 -1.83
C ARG A 65 10.08 -9.33 -1.31
N THR A 66 8.97 -9.09 -0.63
CA THR A 66 8.06 -10.13 -0.13
C THR A 66 7.43 -10.95 -1.26
N LEU A 67 7.08 -10.32 -2.40
CA LEU A 67 6.56 -11.03 -3.56
C LEU A 67 7.63 -11.96 -4.17
N VAL A 68 8.86 -11.47 -4.32
CA VAL A 68 9.97 -12.30 -4.82
C VAL A 68 10.21 -13.49 -3.90
N ALA A 69 10.25 -13.28 -2.58
CA ALA A 69 10.37 -14.36 -1.61
C ALA A 69 9.20 -15.36 -1.71
N TYR A 70 7.98 -14.88 -1.97
CA TYR A 70 6.82 -15.74 -2.18
C TYR A 70 6.94 -16.60 -3.45
N ARG A 71 7.41 -16.01 -4.56
CA ARG A 71 7.70 -16.77 -5.80
C ARG A 71 8.76 -17.83 -5.57
N LEU A 72 9.84 -17.52 -4.83
CA LEU A 72 10.86 -18.50 -4.47
C LEU A 72 10.30 -19.68 -3.66
N LEU A 73 9.38 -19.42 -2.72
CA LEU A 73 8.67 -20.45 -1.98
C LEU A 73 7.83 -21.34 -2.92
N LYS A 74 7.13 -20.73 -3.88
CA LYS A 74 6.34 -21.47 -4.89
C LYS A 74 7.20 -22.31 -5.84
N ARG A 75 8.44 -21.89 -6.09
CA ARG A 75 9.45 -22.66 -6.85
C ARG A 75 10.19 -23.70 -6.01
N HIS A 76 9.86 -23.83 -4.71
CA HIS A 76 10.56 -24.69 -3.76
C HIS A 76 12.08 -24.41 -3.64
N GLN A 77 12.50 -23.19 -4.00
CA GLN A 77 13.90 -22.76 -3.87
C GLN A 77 14.24 -22.32 -2.45
N ILE A 78 13.21 -21.99 -1.66
CA ILE A 78 13.30 -21.76 -0.23
C ILE A 78 12.16 -22.52 0.47
N ASP A 79 12.38 -22.89 1.72
CA ASP A 79 11.35 -23.49 2.55
C ASP A 79 10.46 -22.43 3.25
N ARG A 80 9.44 -22.91 3.95
CA ARG A 80 8.47 -22.03 4.65
C ARG A 80 9.11 -21.26 5.81
N LYS A 81 10.15 -21.80 6.45
CA LYS A 81 10.85 -21.14 7.56
C LYS A 81 11.70 -20.00 7.02
N GLN A 82 12.51 -20.26 5.99
CA GLN A 82 13.29 -19.26 5.26
C GLN A 82 12.40 -18.14 4.73
N TRP A 83 11.25 -18.48 4.13
CA TRP A 83 10.29 -17.48 3.68
C TRP A 83 9.76 -16.62 4.84
N SER A 84 9.36 -17.22 5.96
CA SER A 84 8.91 -16.48 7.15
C SER A 84 10.01 -15.55 7.69
N ASP A 85 11.25 -16.02 7.74
CA ASP A 85 12.38 -15.25 8.25
C ASP A 85 12.72 -14.07 7.32
N LEU A 86 12.74 -14.29 6.01
CA LEU A 86 12.98 -13.26 4.99
C LEU A 86 11.89 -12.20 4.99
N THR A 87 10.62 -12.62 5.01
CA THR A 87 9.49 -11.67 5.02
C THR A 87 9.46 -10.84 6.30
N GLY A 88 9.79 -11.43 7.46
CA GLY A 88 9.98 -10.71 8.71
C GLY A 88 11.10 -9.67 8.63
N GLU A 89 12.24 -10.03 8.03
CA GLU A 89 13.36 -9.11 7.81
C GLU A 89 12.97 -7.92 6.92
N PHE A 90 12.36 -8.20 5.76
CA PHE A 90 11.94 -7.14 4.83
C PHE A 90 10.90 -6.21 5.44
N ARG A 91 9.99 -6.74 6.27
CA ARG A 91 9.03 -5.93 7.01
C ARG A 91 9.71 -5.01 8.01
N ARG A 92 10.64 -5.52 8.83
CA ARG A 92 11.41 -4.70 9.78
C ARG A 92 12.19 -3.59 9.07
N SER A 93 12.87 -3.92 7.98
CA SER A 93 13.61 -2.96 7.14
C SER A 93 12.68 -1.86 6.61
N TRP A 94 11.49 -2.21 6.11
CA TRP A 94 10.53 -1.24 5.61
C TRP A 94 9.96 -0.33 6.71
N GLU A 95 9.65 -0.89 7.88
CA GLU A 95 9.19 -0.12 9.04
C GLU A 95 10.27 0.89 9.50
N ALA A 96 11.53 0.47 9.56
CA ALA A 96 12.66 1.34 9.91
C ALA A 96 12.89 2.45 8.88
N GLU A 97 12.86 2.13 7.57
CA GLU A 97 12.97 3.13 6.51
C GLU A 97 11.82 4.15 6.56
N ARG A 98 10.60 3.68 6.84
CA ARG A 98 9.43 4.54 6.97
C ARG A 98 9.53 5.47 8.19
N ALA A 99 10.01 4.97 9.32
CA ALA A 99 10.26 5.78 10.52
C ALA A 99 11.29 6.87 10.25
N LYS A 100 12.44 6.49 9.64
CA LYS A 100 13.49 7.44 9.25
C LYS A 100 12.98 8.50 8.27
N ARG A 101 12.19 8.13 7.26
CA ARG A 101 11.56 9.10 6.35
C ARG A 101 10.61 10.04 7.07
N LYS A 102 9.90 9.57 8.09
CA LYS A 102 9.00 10.40 8.90
C LYS A 102 9.79 11.39 9.76
N GLU A 103 10.87 10.95 10.39
CA GLU A 103 11.79 11.82 11.15
C GLU A 103 12.41 12.88 10.24
N GLN A 104 12.97 12.46 9.10
CA GLN A 104 13.52 13.38 8.10
C GLN A 104 12.48 14.34 7.53
N ALA A 105 11.22 13.95 7.41
CA ALA A 105 10.13 14.84 6.97
C ALA A 105 9.66 15.81 8.06
N VAL A 106 9.89 15.48 9.34
CA VAL A 106 9.68 16.40 10.47
C VAL A 106 10.83 17.41 10.53
N ASP A 107 12.07 16.95 10.31
CA ASP A 107 13.27 17.81 10.30
C ASP A 107 13.33 18.69 9.04
N ALA A 108 12.88 18.18 7.89
CA ALA A 108 12.71 18.94 6.65
C ALA A 108 11.37 19.69 6.66
N ALA A 109 11.29 20.77 7.43
CA ALA A 109 10.14 21.66 7.61
C ALA A 109 9.65 22.40 6.33
N GLY A 110 9.52 21.74 5.18
CA GLY A 110 9.22 22.37 3.89
C GLY A 110 8.15 21.68 3.03
N GLY A 111 7.46 20.66 3.54
CA GLY A 111 6.32 20.07 2.83
C GLY A 111 5.06 20.95 2.97
N PRO A 112 4.29 21.22 1.90
CA PRO A 112 3.03 21.93 2.04
C PRO A 112 2.10 21.13 2.96
N ASN A 113 1.53 21.82 3.94
CA ASN A 113 0.60 21.24 4.91
C ASN A 113 -0.47 20.40 4.18
N TYR A 114 -0.87 19.27 4.76
CA TYR A 114 -1.95 18.39 4.26
C TYR A 114 -3.16 19.19 3.73
N TYR A 115 -3.57 20.26 4.43
CA TYR A 115 -4.69 21.10 4.02
C TYR A 115 -4.43 21.91 2.75
N VAL A 116 -3.18 22.34 2.53
CA VAL A 116 -2.75 23.04 1.30
C VAL A 116 -2.83 22.09 0.10
N VAL A 117 -2.27 20.88 0.22
CA VAL A 117 -2.30 19.88 -0.85
C VAL A 117 -3.74 19.43 -1.13
N LYS A 118 -4.53 19.20 -0.08
CA LYS A 118 -5.93 18.77 -0.22
C LYS A 118 -6.79 19.84 -0.86
N ARG A 119 -6.62 21.12 -0.50
CA ARG A 119 -7.32 22.26 -1.12
C ARG A 119 -6.99 22.36 -2.61
N HIS A 120 -5.72 22.24 -2.99
CA HIS A 120 -5.32 22.25 -4.40
C HIS A 120 -5.99 21.12 -5.20
N ARG A 121 -6.08 19.90 -4.62
CA ARG A 121 -6.71 18.74 -5.27
C ARG A 121 -8.23 18.84 -5.39
N VAL A 122 -8.89 19.45 -4.41
CA VAL A 122 -10.36 19.66 -4.40
C VAL A 122 -10.75 20.86 -5.27
N GLY A 123 -9.85 21.82 -5.43
CA GLY A 123 -10.06 23.07 -6.16
C GLY A 123 -10.59 24.19 -5.27
N ASN A 124 -10.00 25.38 -5.39
CA ASN A 124 -10.34 26.54 -4.54
C ASN A 124 -11.83 26.93 -4.66
N ALA A 125 -12.43 26.84 -5.85
CA ALA A 125 -13.83 27.17 -6.07
C ALA A 125 -14.78 26.29 -5.26
N LEU A 126 -14.55 24.98 -5.22
CA LEU A 126 -15.42 24.05 -4.47
C LEU A 126 -15.26 24.25 -2.95
N VAL A 127 -14.05 24.51 -2.48
CA VAL A 127 -13.79 24.83 -1.07
C VAL A 127 -14.52 26.11 -0.66
N GLU A 128 -14.47 27.16 -1.49
CA GLU A 128 -15.11 28.45 -1.20
C GLU A 128 -16.64 28.36 -1.22
N ILE A 129 -17.23 27.68 -2.22
CA ILE A 129 -18.69 27.45 -2.27
C ILE A 129 -19.15 26.67 -1.04
N THR A 130 -18.41 25.62 -0.67
CA THR A 130 -18.75 24.81 0.50
C THR A 130 -18.60 25.61 1.80
N ARG A 131 -17.59 26.48 1.91
CA ARG A 131 -17.39 27.38 3.06
C ARG A 131 -18.59 28.32 3.24
N ARG A 132 -19.07 28.93 2.16
CA ARG A 132 -20.26 29.81 2.20
C ARG A 132 -21.52 29.06 2.57
N ALA A 133 -21.75 27.90 1.96
CA ALA A 133 -22.92 27.06 2.25
C ALA A 133 -22.95 26.55 3.70
N ILE A 134 -21.79 26.35 4.34
CA ILE A 134 -21.71 26.07 5.79
C ILE A 134 -22.04 27.33 6.60
N ALA A 135 -21.46 28.49 6.26
CA ALA A 135 -21.67 29.74 6.98
C ALA A 135 -23.14 30.21 6.95
N GLU A 136 -23.83 29.96 5.83
CA GLU A 136 -25.25 30.26 5.62
C GLU A 136 -26.18 29.18 6.20
N GLY A 137 -25.65 28.07 6.72
CA GLY A 137 -26.42 26.98 7.32
C GLY A 137 -27.08 26.02 6.33
N PHE A 138 -26.87 26.17 5.02
CA PHE A 138 -27.41 25.27 3.99
C PHE A 138 -26.78 23.87 4.00
N VAL A 139 -25.54 23.75 4.49
CA VAL A 139 -24.78 22.49 4.50
C VAL A 139 -24.15 22.26 5.87
N THR A 140 -24.45 21.11 6.48
CA THR A 140 -23.80 20.69 7.73
C THR A 140 -22.34 20.30 7.51
N PRO A 141 -21.46 20.41 8.52
CA PRO A 141 -20.06 19.96 8.41
C PRO A 141 -19.91 18.51 7.95
N THR A 142 -20.84 17.62 8.35
CA THR A 142 -20.85 16.22 7.91
C THR A 142 -21.12 16.08 6.41
N LYS A 143 -22.06 16.86 5.87
CA LYS A 143 -22.39 16.86 4.45
C LYS A 143 -21.28 17.54 3.62
N ALA A 144 -20.68 18.61 4.14
CA ALA A 144 -19.50 19.23 3.56
C ALA A 144 -18.29 18.28 3.50
N GLY A 145 -18.09 17.43 4.52
CA GLY A 145 -17.04 16.41 4.50
C GLY A 145 -17.20 15.43 3.33
N ARG A 146 -18.43 15.03 3.01
CA ARG A 146 -18.71 14.20 1.83
C ARG A 146 -18.42 14.95 0.52
N ILE A 147 -18.83 16.22 0.41
CA ILE A 147 -18.58 17.07 -0.77
C ILE A 147 -17.08 17.25 -1.03
N LEU A 148 -16.29 17.51 0.03
CA LEU A 148 -14.85 17.78 -0.06
C LEU A 148 -13.98 16.51 -0.01
N GLY A 149 -14.60 15.34 0.19
CA GLY A 149 -13.90 14.07 0.35
C GLY A 149 -12.93 14.06 1.54
N VAL A 150 -13.37 14.57 2.69
CA VAL A 150 -12.64 14.57 3.97
C VAL A 150 -13.55 14.13 5.13
N ARG A 151 -12.93 13.73 6.25
CA ARG A 151 -13.68 13.47 7.48
C ARG A 151 -14.35 14.77 7.98
N PRO A 152 -15.56 14.71 8.57
CA PRO A 152 -16.25 15.89 9.10
C PRO A 152 -15.38 16.72 10.05
N THR A 153 -14.55 16.07 10.87
CA THR A 153 -13.59 16.69 11.79
C THR A 153 -12.55 17.58 11.10
N ASN A 154 -12.26 17.32 9.83
CA ASN A 154 -11.22 18.01 9.08
C ASN A 154 -11.79 19.11 8.17
N VAL A 155 -13.12 19.25 8.11
CA VAL A 155 -13.79 20.23 7.24
C VAL A 155 -13.43 21.64 7.64
N GLN A 156 -13.51 21.95 8.95
CA GLN A 156 -13.25 23.30 9.44
C GLN A 156 -11.80 23.72 9.19
N ALA A 157 -10.83 22.82 9.38
CA ALA A 157 -9.44 23.08 9.04
C ALA A 157 -9.20 23.24 7.53
N LEU A 158 -9.94 22.50 6.69
CA LEU A 158 -9.83 22.60 5.24
C LEU A 158 -10.44 23.89 4.67
N VAL A 159 -11.56 24.37 5.21
CA VAL A 159 -12.19 25.63 4.78
C VAL A 159 -11.60 26.87 5.45
N GLY A 160 -11.05 26.73 6.66
CA GLY A 160 -10.52 27.82 7.49
C GLY A 160 -9.03 28.13 7.30
N ALA A 161 -8.24 27.24 6.69
CA ALA A 161 -6.85 27.53 6.35
C ALA A 161 -6.79 28.55 5.18
N ALA A 162 -6.77 29.84 5.50
CA ALA A 162 -6.47 30.93 4.57
C ALA A 162 -5.01 31.36 4.77
#